data_AF-A0A9L0JYN8-F1
#
_entry.id   AF-A0A9L0JYN8-F1
#
_cell.length_a   1.000
_cell.length_b   1.000
_cell.length_c   1.000
_cell.angle_alpha   90.00
_cell.angle_beta   90.00
_cell.angle_gamma   90.00
#
_symmetry.space_group_name_H-M   'P 1'
#
loop_
_entity.id
_entity.type
_entity.pdbx_description
1 polymer ?
#
loop_
_entity_poly.entity_id
_entity_poly.type
_entity_poly.pdbx_seq_one_letter_code
_entity_poly.pdbx_strand_id
1 'polypeptide(L)'
;MALLPSLLTALVVISYGPGGALGCDLPHSHILVSRKNFVLLGQMRRISSTICLKDRKDFRFPQDMVDGSQFQKAQAMSVLHEMLQQTFNLFHTERSSAAWNTTLLDELCTGLLRQLEDLDTCLEQEMGEEESALGTVDPTLAVKRYFRGIHLYLKEKNYSDCAWEIVRMEIMRSFSSSANLQERLRMKDGDLGSP
;
A
#
# COMPACT_ATOMS: atom_id res chain seq x y z
N MET A 1 -50.11 -31.12 54.21
CA MET A 1 -49.26 -30.02 53.75
C MET A 1 -48.18 -30.61 52.87
N ALA A 2 -48.27 -30.46 51.55
CA ALA A 2 -47.35 -31.05 50.59
C ALA A 2 -46.29 -30.00 50.20
N LEU A 3 -45.02 -30.38 50.31
CA LEU A 3 -43.86 -29.53 49.99
C LEU A 3 -43.63 -29.50 48.48
N LEU A 4 -43.58 -28.30 47.89
CA LEU A 4 -43.18 -28.06 46.50
C LEU A 4 -41.65 -28.19 46.35
N PRO A 5 -41.12 -28.83 45.29
CA PRO A 5 -39.70 -28.79 45.00
C PRO A 5 -39.35 -27.50 44.25
N SER A 6 -38.40 -26.74 44.80
CA SER A 6 -37.84 -25.54 44.15
C SER A 6 -36.96 -25.96 42.97
N LEU A 7 -37.36 -25.59 41.75
CA LEU A 7 -36.52 -25.71 40.56
C LEU A 7 -35.58 -24.48 40.49
N LEU A 8 -34.29 -24.71 40.76
CA LEU A 8 -33.22 -23.74 40.48
C LEU A 8 -32.83 -23.86 39.01
N THR A 9 -33.26 -22.89 38.20
CA THR A 9 -32.78 -22.71 36.82
C THR A 9 -31.37 -22.12 36.83
N ALA A 10 -30.38 -22.91 36.42
CA ALA A 10 -29.04 -22.40 36.16
C ALA A 10 -29.06 -21.61 34.84
N LEU A 11 -28.88 -20.29 34.92
CA LEU A 11 -28.63 -19.42 33.77
C LEU A 11 -27.19 -19.66 33.29
N VAL A 12 -27.04 -20.44 32.22
CA VAL A 12 -25.78 -20.51 31.47
C VAL A 12 -25.66 -19.19 30.70
N VAL A 13 -24.82 -18.29 31.20
CA VAL A 13 -24.37 -17.12 30.45
C VAL A 13 -23.40 -17.63 29.39
N ILE A 14 -23.88 -17.77 28.16
CA ILE A 14 -23.00 -17.94 26.99
C ILE A 14 -22.37 -16.56 26.75
N SER A 15 -21.22 -16.32 27.37
CA SER A 15 -20.36 -15.22 26.98
C SER A 15 -19.84 -15.55 25.58
N TYR A 16 -20.46 -14.96 24.56
CA TYR A 16 -19.78 -14.76 23.28
C TYR A 16 -18.59 -13.85 23.61
N GLY A 17 -17.41 -14.45 23.80
CA GLY A 17 -16.18 -13.69 23.68
C GLY A 17 -16.14 -13.05 22.28
N PRO A 18 -15.41 -11.96 22.07
CA PRO A 18 -15.09 -11.51 20.72
C PRO A 18 -14.50 -12.73 20.02
N GLY A 19 -15.19 -13.23 18.99
CA GLY A 19 -14.61 -14.27 18.13
C GLY A 19 -13.23 -13.75 17.72
N GLY A 20 -12.19 -14.56 17.92
CA GLY A 20 -10.81 -14.15 17.62
C GLY A 20 -10.78 -13.44 16.29
N ALA A 21 -10.19 -12.23 16.27
CA ALA A 21 -10.26 -11.37 15.11
C ALA A 21 -9.72 -12.13 13.91
N LEU A 22 -10.56 -12.27 12.90
CA LEU A 22 -10.10 -12.65 11.58
C LEU A 22 -9.27 -11.45 11.12
N GLY A 23 -7.97 -11.62 10.88
CA GLY A 23 -7.10 -10.55 10.40
C GLY A 23 -7.70 -9.83 9.18
N CYS A 24 -7.33 -8.56 8.96
CA CYS A 24 -7.88 -7.76 7.88
C CYS A 24 -7.30 -8.19 6.53
N ASP A 25 -8.18 -8.38 5.55
CA ASP A 25 -7.79 -8.66 4.16
C ASP A 25 -8.17 -7.48 3.27
N LEU A 26 -7.30 -7.14 2.32
CA LEU A 26 -7.61 -6.07 1.37
C LEU A 26 -8.80 -6.44 0.48
N PRO A 27 -9.76 -5.52 0.28
CA PRO A 27 -10.94 -5.79 -0.53
C PRO A 27 -10.54 -6.01 -2.00
N HIS A 28 -11.34 -6.78 -2.75
CA HIS A 28 -11.06 -7.03 -4.17
C HIS A 28 -10.98 -5.73 -5.00
N SER A 29 -11.69 -4.68 -4.58
CA SER A 29 -11.60 -3.34 -5.18
C SER A 29 -10.18 -2.77 -5.14
N HIS A 30 -9.40 -3.03 -4.09
CA HIS A 30 -8.04 -2.52 -3.95
C HIS A 30 -7.15 -2.95 -5.14
N ILE A 31 -7.21 -4.24 -5.52
CA ILE A 31 -6.44 -4.79 -6.65
C ILE A 31 -6.93 -4.24 -7.99
N LEU A 32 -8.25 -4.08 -8.17
CA LEU A 32 -8.81 -3.49 -9.38
C LEU A 32 -8.36 -2.04 -9.57
N VAL A 33 -8.37 -1.26 -8.48
CA VAL A 33 -7.89 0.13 -8.47
C VAL A 33 -6.38 0.17 -8.75
N SER A 34 -5.58 -0.71 -8.14
CA SER A 34 -4.14 -0.83 -8.41
C SER A 34 -3.84 -1.08 -9.89
N ARG A 35 -4.57 -2.01 -10.52
CA ARG A 35 -4.46 -2.28 -11.96
C ARG A 35 -4.85 -1.07 -12.81
N LYS A 36 -5.92 -0.37 -12.42
CA LYS A 36 -6.33 0.88 -13.09
C LYS A 36 -5.24 1.95 -12.98
N ASN A 37 -4.67 2.15 -11.80
CA ASN A 37 -3.58 3.11 -11.56
C ASN A 37 -2.35 2.81 -12.42
N PHE A 38 -1.99 1.54 -12.59
CA PHE A 38 -0.92 1.12 -13.49
C PHE A 38 -1.20 1.48 -14.96
N VAL A 39 -2.44 1.25 -15.43
CA VAL A 39 -2.85 1.61 -16.79
C VAL A 39 -2.82 3.13 -16.99
N LEU A 40 -3.32 3.90 -16.02
CA LEU A 40 -3.30 5.36 -16.03
C LEU A 40 -1.86 5.90 -16.14
N LEU A 41 -0.93 5.38 -15.34
CA LEU A 41 0.49 5.73 -15.42
C LEU A 41 1.05 5.48 -16.83
N GLY A 42 0.63 4.39 -17.50
CA GLY A 42 1.00 4.11 -18.89
C GLY A 42 0.44 5.14 -19.88
N GLN A 43 -0.83 5.52 -19.71
CA GLN A 43 -1.53 6.50 -20.55
C GLN A 43 -0.99 7.92 -20.38
N MET A 44 -0.43 8.26 -19.20
CA MET A 44 0.18 9.56 -18.92
C MET A 44 1.46 9.82 -19.73
N ARG A 45 2.04 8.81 -20.41
CA ARG A 45 3.25 8.98 -21.23
C ARG A 45 3.05 10.04 -22.32
N ARG A 46 3.84 11.12 -22.27
CA ARG A 46 3.81 12.21 -23.26
C ARG A 46 4.89 12.09 -24.34
N ILE A 47 6.04 11.52 -23.98
CA ILE A 47 7.21 11.41 -24.86
C ILE A 47 7.77 9.99 -24.84
N SER A 48 8.56 9.64 -25.85
CA SER A 48 9.25 8.35 -25.86
C SER A 48 10.38 8.32 -24.84
N SER A 49 10.46 7.27 -24.03
CA SER A 49 11.56 7.11 -23.07
C SER A 49 12.94 6.99 -23.74
N THR A 50 12.99 6.66 -25.03
CA THR A 50 14.23 6.57 -25.82
C THR A 50 14.90 7.91 -26.08
N ILE A 51 14.19 9.03 -25.97
CA ILE A 51 14.84 10.36 -26.06
C ILE A 51 15.43 10.81 -24.72
N CYS A 52 15.03 10.18 -23.62
CA CYS A 52 15.45 10.51 -22.26
C CYS A 52 16.58 9.62 -21.72
N LEU A 53 17.31 8.93 -22.61
CA LEU A 53 18.37 7.98 -22.21
C LEU A 53 19.46 8.63 -21.36
N LYS A 54 19.81 9.89 -21.63
CA LYS A 54 20.83 10.64 -20.89
C LYS A 54 20.41 11.00 -19.46
N ASP A 55 19.11 10.95 -19.18
CA ASP A 55 18.54 11.28 -17.88
C ASP A 55 18.23 10.04 -17.04
N ARG A 56 18.46 8.83 -17.58
CA ARG A 56 18.26 7.58 -16.83
C ARG A 56 19.02 7.59 -15.51
N LYS A 57 18.31 7.20 -14.46
CA LYS A 57 18.82 7.09 -13.11
C LYS A 57 18.41 5.75 -12.53
N ASP A 58 19.35 5.05 -11.93
CA ASP A 58 19.04 3.94 -11.02
C ASP A 58 18.72 4.53 -9.64
N PHE A 59 17.45 4.41 -9.24
CA PHE A 59 16.93 4.89 -7.96
C PHE A 59 17.10 3.88 -6.83
N ARG A 60 17.54 2.65 -7.13
CA ARG A 60 17.73 1.57 -6.15
C ARG A 60 16.46 1.28 -5.34
N PHE A 61 15.40 0.90 -6.06
CA PHE A 61 14.13 0.48 -5.45
C PHE A 61 14.38 -0.59 -4.36
N PRO A 62 13.83 -0.42 -3.14
CA PRO A 62 14.09 -1.32 -2.01
C PRO A 62 13.27 -2.62 -2.12
N GLN A 63 13.66 -3.47 -3.07
CA GLN A 63 12.92 -4.69 -3.43
C GLN A 63 12.71 -5.62 -2.22
N ASP A 64 13.70 -5.78 -1.35
CA ASP A 64 13.61 -6.65 -0.17
C ASP A 64 12.50 -6.23 0.80
N MET A 65 12.21 -4.92 0.85
CA MET A 65 11.16 -4.40 1.72
C MET A 65 9.78 -4.67 1.14
N VAL A 66 9.67 -4.58 -0.19
CA VAL A 66 8.40 -4.70 -0.92
C VAL A 66 8.06 -6.15 -1.28
N ASP A 67 9.03 -7.06 -1.26
CA ASP A 67 8.75 -8.50 -1.30
C ASP A 67 7.95 -8.93 -0.06
N GLY A 68 8.22 -8.29 1.09
CA GLY A 68 7.49 -8.42 2.36
C GLY A 68 7.39 -9.84 2.91
N SER A 69 8.11 -10.82 2.35
CA SER A 69 8.16 -12.20 2.83
C SER A 69 8.79 -12.31 4.22
N GLN A 70 9.54 -11.29 4.62
CA GLN A 70 10.23 -11.19 5.90
C GLN A 70 9.43 -10.38 6.95
N PHE A 71 8.26 -9.85 6.59
CA PHE A 71 7.47 -8.98 7.47
C PHE A 71 6.17 -9.62 7.91
N GLN A 72 5.74 -9.28 9.12
CA GLN A 72 4.37 -9.53 9.58
C GLN A 72 3.37 -8.76 8.70
N LYS A 73 2.10 -9.19 8.68
CA LYS A 73 1.05 -8.63 7.81
C LYS A 73 0.91 -7.11 7.97
N ALA A 74 0.82 -6.61 9.21
CA ALA A 74 0.72 -5.18 9.53
C ALA A 74 1.95 -4.38 9.06
N GLN A 75 3.15 -4.92 9.20
CA GLN A 75 4.39 -4.30 8.71
C GLN A 75 4.43 -4.25 7.18
N ALA A 76 4.02 -5.33 6.52
CA ALA A 76 3.95 -5.41 5.06
C ALA A 76 2.88 -4.45 4.49
N MET A 77 1.73 -4.31 5.16
CA MET A 77 0.72 -3.28 4.88
C MET A 77 1.29 -1.87 5.05
N SER A 78 2.03 -1.61 6.13
CA SER A 78 2.68 -0.32 6.37
C SER A 78 3.68 0.06 5.26
N VAL A 79 4.43 -0.91 4.73
CA VAL A 79 5.34 -0.70 3.59
C VAL A 79 4.58 -0.31 2.32
N LEU A 80 3.49 -1.03 2.02
CA LEU A 80 2.65 -0.72 0.86
C LEU A 80 1.96 0.65 1.01
N HIS A 81 1.43 0.94 2.19
CA HIS A 81 0.83 2.23 2.54
C HIS A 81 1.82 3.37 2.30
N GLU A 82 3.04 3.28 2.85
CA GLU A 82 4.07 4.30 2.62
C GLU A 82 4.39 4.48 1.13
N MET A 83 4.49 3.39 0.36
CA MET A 83 4.76 3.44 -1.07
C MET A 83 3.67 4.18 -1.85
N LEU A 84 2.40 3.89 -1.55
CA LEU A 84 1.26 4.57 -2.17
C LEU A 84 1.17 6.04 -1.73
N GLN A 85 1.42 6.33 -0.46
CA GLN A 85 1.39 7.68 0.09
C GLN A 85 2.45 8.57 -0.55
N GLN A 86 3.69 8.06 -0.68
CA GLN A 86 4.77 8.80 -1.33
C GLN A 86 4.50 8.99 -2.83
N THR A 87 3.86 8.01 -3.48
CA THR A 87 3.41 8.15 -4.87
C THR A 87 2.35 9.24 -5.00
N PHE A 88 1.35 9.25 -4.12
CA PHE A 88 0.34 10.31 -4.08
C PHE A 88 0.99 11.68 -3.89
N ASN A 89 1.88 11.83 -2.91
CA ASN A 89 2.58 13.08 -2.62
C ASN A 89 3.44 13.56 -3.80
N LEU A 90 4.00 12.64 -4.58
CA LEU A 90 4.78 12.96 -5.78
C LEU A 90 3.91 13.53 -6.90
N PHE A 91 2.74 12.91 -7.13
CA PHE A 91 1.84 13.28 -8.22
C PHE A 91 0.87 14.42 -7.86
N HIS A 92 0.57 14.61 -6.58
CA HIS A 92 -0.31 15.67 -6.08
C HIS A 92 0.47 16.97 -5.81
N THR A 93 1.14 17.49 -6.85
CA THR A 93 1.91 18.76 -6.78
C THR A 93 1.66 19.61 -8.01
N GLU A 94 1.80 20.94 -7.88
CA GLU A 94 1.69 21.87 -9.03
C GLU A 94 2.65 21.51 -10.18
N ARG A 95 3.87 21.09 -9.82
CA ARG A 95 4.89 20.66 -10.80
C ARG A 95 4.46 19.41 -11.58
N SER A 96 3.79 18.48 -10.92
CA SER A 96 3.21 17.29 -11.55
C SER A 96 2.00 17.67 -12.42
N SER A 97 1.12 18.56 -11.94
CA SER A 97 -0.03 19.07 -12.71
C SER A 97 0.40 19.79 -13.99
N ALA A 98 1.53 20.49 -13.99
CA ALA A 98 2.10 21.09 -15.19
C ALA A 98 2.72 20.04 -16.16
N ALA A 99 3.15 18.90 -15.64
CA ALA A 99 3.82 17.85 -16.41
C ALA A 99 2.85 16.88 -17.10
N TRP A 100 1.63 16.70 -16.59
CA TRP A 100 0.72 15.64 -17.04
C TRP A 100 -0.64 16.17 -17.51
N ASN A 101 -1.39 15.31 -18.22
CA ASN A 101 -2.80 15.57 -18.46
C ASN A 101 -3.56 15.55 -17.13
N THR A 102 -4.25 16.64 -16.80
CA THR A 102 -4.87 16.84 -15.49
C THR A 102 -5.98 15.85 -15.19
N THR A 103 -6.75 15.41 -16.20
CA THR A 103 -7.80 14.38 -16.03
C THR A 103 -7.18 13.04 -15.65
N LEU A 104 -6.15 12.59 -16.37
CA LEU A 104 -5.47 11.33 -16.03
C LEU A 104 -4.78 11.41 -14.66
N LEU A 105 -4.21 12.57 -14.32
CA LEU A 105 -3.58 12.81 -13.02
C LEU A 105 -4.59 12.77 -11.87
N ASP A 106 -5.77 13.37 -12.06
CA ASP A 106 -6.85 13.37 -11.08
C ASP A 106 -7.40 11.96 -10.84
N GLU A 107 -7.62 11.19 -11.91
CA GLU A 107 -8.01 9.79 -11.80
C GLU A 107 -6.97 8.94 -11.07
N LEU A 108 -5.67 9.17 -11.34
CA LEU A 108 -4.59 8.49 -10.65
C LEU A 108 -4.57 8.85 -9.16
N CYS A 109 -4.63 10.14 -8.82
CA CYS A 109 -4.64 10.60 -7.43
C CYS A 109 -5.85 10.05 -6.66
N THR A 110 -7.02 10.03 -7.28
CA THR A 110 -8.26 9.46 -6.70
C THR A 110 -8.11 7.97 -6.46
N GLY A 111 -7.54 7.23 -7.41
CA GLY A 111 -7.27 5.80 -7.25
C GLY A 111 -6.27 5.52 -6.13
N LEU A 112 -5.21 6.31 -6.02
CA LEU A 112 -4.23 6.17 -4.94
C LEU A 112 -4.85 6.45 -3.57
N LEU A 113 -5.64 7.52 -3.44
CA LEU A 113 -6.33 7.87 -2.20
C LEU A 113 -7.25 6.73 -1.74
N ARG A 114 -8.02 6.16 -2.65
CA ARG A 114 -8.88 5.01 -2.33
C ARG A 114 -8.11 3.80 -1.83
N GLN A 115 -6.93 3.51 -2.40
CA GLN A 115 -6.10 2.41 -1.91
C GLN A 115 -5.51 2.71 -0.52
N LEU A 116 -5.19 3.97 -0.23
CA LEU A 116 -4.73 4.40 1.09
C LEU A 116 -5.85 4.22 2.13
N GLU A 117 -7.08 4.64 1.81
CA GLU A 117 -8.26 4.44 2.69
C GLU A 117 -8.52 2.95 3.00
N ASP A 118 -8.39 2.08 2.00
CA ASP A 118 -8.51 0.62 2.19
C ASP A 118 -7.43 0.09 3.16
N LEU A 119 -6.20 0.60 3.07
CA LEU A 119 -5.08 0.20 3.92
C LEU A 119 -5.18 0.76 5.34
N ASP A 120 -5.59 2.01 5.50
CA ASP A 120 -5.79 2.65 6.81
C ASP A 120 -6.83 1.86 7.62
N THR A 121 -7.94 1.50 6.99
CA THR A 121 -8.99 0.67 7.62
C THR A 121 -8.45 -0.66 8.12
N CYS A 122 -7.57 -1.33 7.35
CA CYS A 122 -6.95 -2.57 7.78
C CYS A 122 -5.89 -2.38 8.87
N LEU A 123 -5.04 -1.36 8.74
CA LEU A 123 -4.00 -1.07 9.72
C LEU A 123 -4.59 -0.74 11.09
N GLU A 124 -5.73 -0.02 11.15
CA GLU A 124 -6.44 0.24 12.41
C GLU A 124 -6.92 -1.06 13.08
N GLN A 125 -7.39 -2.04 12.30
CA GLN A 125 -7.86 -3.33 12.82
C GLN A 125 -6.70 -4.19 13.34
N GLU A 126 -5.58 -4.20 12.62
CA GLU A 126 -4.38 -4.97 13.00
C GLU A 126 -3.63 -4.32 14.19
N MET A 127 -3.57 -2.98 14.26
CA MET A 127 -2.85 -2.26 15.31
C MET A 127 -3.55 -2.30 16.68
N GLY A 128 -4.86 -2.63 16.71
CA GLY A 128 -5.58 -2.94 17.95
C GLY A 128 -5.07 -4.18 18.68
N GLU A 129 -4.22 -5.00 18.04
CA GLU A 129 -3.73 -6.27 18.57
C GLU A 129 -2.22 -6.27 18.90
N GLU A 130 -1.44 -5.31 18.38
CA GLU A 130 0.03 -5.37 18.38
C GLU A 130 0.71 -4.16 19.05
N GLU A 131 0.32 -3.81 20.28
CA GLU A 131 0.93 -2.71 21.05
C GLU A 131 2.35 -3.04 21.61
N SER A 132 3.01 -4.13 21.18
CA SER A 132 4.20 -4.67 21.89
C SER A 132 5.51 -4.82 21.10
N ALA A 133 5.70 -4.17 19.94
CA ALA A 133 6.96 -4.26 19.19
C ALA A 133 7.83 -2.98 19.31
N LEU A 134 8.11 -2.55 20.54
CA LEU A 134 8.99 -1.39 20.80
C LEU A 134 10.47 -1.82 20.64
N GLY A 135 10.95 -1.92 19.40
CA GLY A 135 12.35 -2.24 19.12
C GLY A 135 12.70 -2.57 17.66
N THR A 136 11.71 -2.73 16.78
CA THR A 136 11.94 -3.08 15.36
C THR A 136 12.31 -1.85 14.53
N VAL A 137 13.21 -2.04 13.56
CA VAL A 137 13.53 -1.02 12.54
C VAL A 137 12.26 -0.64 11.80
N ASP A 138 11.99 0.67 11.64
CA ASP A 138 10.85 1.17 10.84
C ASP A 138 10.91 0.58 9.41
N PRO A 139 9.99 -0.33 9.03
CA PRO A 139 10.03 -1.01 7.74
C PRO A 139 9.79 -0.06 6.57
N THR A 140 9.24 1.13 6.82
CA THR A 140 8.93 2.15 5.80
C THR A 140 10.13 3.04 5.45
N LEU A 141 11.19 3.02 6.28
CA LEU A 141 12.28 3.97 6.18
C LEU A 141 13.06 3.87 4.86
N ALA A 142 13.21 2.66 4.32
CA ALA A 142 13.85 2.44 3.02
C ALA A 142 13.02 3.03 1.87
N VAL A 143 11.69 2.89 1.94
CA VAL A 143 10.75 3.48 0.97
C VAL A 143 10.83 5.00 1.00
N LYS A 144 10.81 5.61 2.19
CA LYS A 144 11.00 7.07 2.37
C LYS A 144 12.31 7.56 1.76
N ARG A 145 13.42 6.85 1.98
CA ARG A 145 14.73 7.21 1.39
C ARG A 145 14.73 7.10 -0.13
N TYR A 146 14.10 6.06 -0.67
CA TYR A 146 13.95 5.87 -2.10
C TYR A 146 13.18 7.04 -2.76
N PHE A 147 12.02 7.43 -2.22
CA PHE A 147 11.25 8.57 -2.73
C PHE A 147 11.95 9.91 -2.53
N ARG A 148 12.71 10.08 -1.44
CA ARG A 148 13.60 11.24 -1.29
C ARG A 148 14.60 11.34 -2.45
N GLY A 149 15.15 10.20 -2.89
CA GLY A 149 16.02 10.15 -4.07
C GLY A 149 15.31 10.60 -5.35
N ILE A 150 14.06 10.19 -5.55
CA ILE A 150 13.22 10.63 -6.69
C ILE A 150 13.01 12.15 -6.67
N HIS A 151 12.64 12.72 -5.52
CA HIS A 151 12.45 14.16 -5.40
C HIS A 151 13.74 14.96 -5.64
N LEU A 152 14.88 14.46 -5.17
CA LEU A 152 16.19 15.09 -5.42
C LEU A 152 16.54 15.06 -6.90
N TYR A 153 16.33 13.93 -7.56
CA TYR A 153 16.53 13.80 -9.01
C TYR A 153 15.68 14.78 -9.82
N LEU A 154 14.37 14.90 -9.49
CA LEU A 154 13.50 15.87 -10.15
C LEU A 154 14.00 17.30 -9.99
N LYS A 155 14.49 17.67 -8.81
CA LYS A 155 15.11 18.98 -8.55
C LYS A 155 16.37 19.17 -9.37
N GLU A 156 17.28 18.20 -9.37
CA GLU A 156 18.55 18.24 -10.14
C GLU A 156 18.30 18.42 -11.63
N LYS A 157 17.28 17.76 -12.17
CA LYS A 157 16.89 17.83 -13.58
C LYS A 157 15.93 18.98 -13.90
N ASN A 158 15.74 19.92 -12.97
CA ASN A 158 14.86 21.09 -13.11
C ASN A 158 13.43 20.74 -13.55
N TYR A 159 12.93 19.58 -13.14
CA TYR A 159 11.59 19.10 -13.49
C TYR A 159 11.33 19.06 -15.00
N SER A 160 12.35 18.74 -15.80
CA SER A 160 12.22 18.61 -17.26
C SER A 160 11.23 17.51 -17.66
N ASP A 161 10.73 17.56 -18.89
CA ASP A 161 9.85 16.51 -19.43
C ASP A 161 10.51 15.12 -19.36
N CYS A 162 11.82 15.05 -19.62
CA CYS A 162 12.56 13.80 -19.48
C CYS A 162 12.72 13.35 -18.03
N ALA A 163 12.89 14.28 -17.08
CA ALA A 163 12.91 13.93 -15.67
C ALA A 163 11.59 13.26 -15.25
N TRP A 164 10.47 13.85 -15.63
CA TRP A 164 9.14 13.32 -15.36
C TRP A 164 8.88 11.98 -16.05
N GLU A 165 9.30 11.79 -17.31
CA GLU A 165 9.17 10.50 -17.99
C GLU A 165 10.01 9.39 -17.32
N ILE A 166 11.23 9.70 -16.86
CA ILE A 166 12.05 8.76 -16.08
C ILE A 166 11.37 8.38 -14.77
N VAL A 167 10.84 9.36 -14.03
CA VAL A 167 10.12 9.11 -12.77
C VAL A 167 8.85 8.31 -13.00
N ARG A 168 8.06 8.63 -14.01
CA ARG A 168 6.84 7.87 -14.36
C ARG A 168 7.15 6.40 -14.62
N MET A 169 8.21 6.11 -15.37
CA MET A 169 8.66 4.72 -15.60
C MET A 169 9.13 4.04 -14.32
N GLU A 170 9.85 4.75 -13.45
CA GLU A 170 10.28 4.21 -12.17
C GLU A 170 9.09 3.89 -11.25
N ILE A 171 8.06 4.74 -11.20
CA ILE A 171 6.84 4.46 -10.45
C ILE A 171 6.11 3.24 -11.03
N MET A 172 5.96 3.14 -12.36
CA MET A 172 5.39 1.94 -12.99
C MET A 172 6.16 0.68 -12.61
N ARG A 173 7.49 0.71 -12.66
CA ARG A 173 8.34 -0.41 -12.25
C ARG A 173 8.10 -0.78 -10.80
N SER A 174 8.04 0.21 -9.91
CA SER A 174 7.79 0.01 -8.49
C SER A 174 6.43 -0.66 -8.24
N PHE A 175 5.38 -0.27 -8.98
CA PHE A 175 4.04 -0.86 -8.89
C PHE A 175 4.01 -2.31 -9.37
N SER A 176 4.73 -2.61 -10.46
CA SER A 176 4.91 -4.00 -10.90
C SER A 176 5.64 -4.84 -9.85
N SER A 177 6.69 -4.30 -9.23
CA SER A 177 7.44 -4.97 -8.17
C SER A 177 6.62 -5.20 -6.88
N SER A 178 5.59 -4.38 -6.61
CA SER A 178 4.72 -4.54 -5.44
C SER A 178 3.48 -5.40 -5.67
N ALA A 179 3.26 -5.90 -6.90
CA ALA A 179 2.08 -6.68 -7.24
C ALA A 179 1.94 -7.96 -6.40
N ASN A 180 3.04 -8.66 -6.13
CA ASN A 180 3.03 -9.87 -5.31
C ASN A 180 2.67 -9.59 -3.85
N LEU A 181 3.17 -8.48 -3.29
CA LEU A 181 2.81 -8.05 -1.95
C LEU A 181 1.31 -7.75 -1.85
N GLN A 182 0.77 -7.03 -2.82
CA GLN A 182 -0.66 -6.72 -2.86
C GLN A 182 -1.53 -7.99 -2.95
N GLU A 183 -1.12 -8.99 -3.74
CA GLU A 183 -1.84 -10.27 -3.79
C GLU A 183 -1.74 -11.05 -2.49
N ARG A 184 -0.57 -11.07 -1.83
CA ARG A 184 -0.42 -11.73 -0.52
C ARG A 184 -1.30 -11.09 0.54
N LEU A 185 -1.39 -9.76 0.59
CA LEU A 185 -2.23 -9.02 1.54
C LEU A 185 -3.74 -9.20 1.32
N ARG A 186 -4.14 -9.86 0.22
CA ARG A 186 -5.52 -10.25 -0.05
C ARG A 186 -5.86 -11.66 0.46
N MET A 187 -4.86 -12.53 0.60
CA MET A 187 -5.10 -13.95 0.93
C MET A 187 -5.45 -14.09 2.41
N LYS A 188 -6.47 -14.90 2.70
CA LYS A 188 -6.83 -15.27 4.07
C LYS A 188 -5.72 -16.10 4.69
N ASP A 189 -5.50 -15.95 5.99
CA ASP A 189 -4.50 -16.72 6.75
C ASP A 189 -4.72 -18.26 6.65
N GLY A 190 -5.92 -18.72 6.27
CA GLY A 190 -6.24 -20.14 6.05
C GLY A 190 -5.96 -20.70 4.64
N ASP A 191 -5.58 -19.86 3.67
CA ASP A 191 -5.27 -20.26 2.28
C ASP A 191 -3.76 -20.49 2.04
N LEU A 192 -2.93 -20.10 3.01
CA LEU A 192 -1.50 -20.43 3.05
C LEU A 192 -1.36 -21.83 3.65
N GLY A 193 -1.54 -22.84 2.80
CA GLY A 193 -1.60 -24.25 3.20
C GLY A 193 -0.53 -24.65 4.23
N SER A 194 -1.01 -25.22 5.34
CA SER A 194 -0.18 -25.99 6.27
C SER A 194 0.43 -27.21 5.55
N PRO A 195 1.70 -27.55 5.81
CA PRO A 195 2.32 -28.78 5.29
C PRO A 195 1.59 -30.06 5.70
#